data_AF-D8FC79-F1
#
_entry.id   AF-D8FC79-F1
#
_cell.length_a   1.000
_cell.length_b   1.000
_cell.length_c   1.000
_cell.angle_alpha   90.00
_cell.angle_beta   90.00
_cell.angle_gamma   90.00
#
_symmetry.space_group_name_H-M   'P 1'
#
loop_
_entity.id
_entity.type
_entity.pdbx_description
1 polymer ?
#
loop_
_entity_poly.entity_id
_entity_poly.type
_entity_poly.pdbx_seq_one_letter_code
_entity_poly.pdbx_strand_id
1 'polypeptide(L)'
;MRKIHANWGVFVVVGSLGMVCLGCSDDGGSATPSDLTTRVNVFSANNGLLAPVVEGGGERIGSASDQSWKYTLTLEKVSEYTLWYKDRPGREAGTESMQRYIDLWSKKYGEVSPNAVLDGYVTATTQPDGLYLRLEAPLYDPRTNRLTFQATLLNSTGHKHPDTPLSIDDVKMTVLNNIPEGETGGWSFVQIAPDASLAPTGTDGVYKLSLNSVYPELYQIQNAPGSGSEINTAVSLVDNWRFYFSSALPNASLAGYTDRGELKLVVLRLDNPSYQDNTFSYDATVLLGNVKESPFLFNASLLIDAADNYSRIILTNNQTGDVTVNLGFLENSCYQPSDFSNLCQVTGTNPYVCNFTLQGASTAPGNQKEFVFKKTDCHANISYAIGGDLPWTGCATTQAEFTIYAESDGRDTIDISLVNGFSQPISIVSSEGTTYGPITSNQGYLDTEAVYPFGCSTCTGRVAADCNQGGPCSSTADCQVTKDAGAIYTVRIEASGLDNTLARLKIAATAARVKIRHRGKQRTVSSREQGLKMGGMYFRLTANKFALIFER
;
A
#
# COMPACT_ATOMS: atom_id res chain seq x y z
N MET A 1 56.83 29.15 36.80
CA MET A 1 58.08 28.63 36.22
C MET A 1 58.45 27.33 36.93
N ARG A 2 58.64 26.24 36.14
CA ARG A 2 59.51 25.05 36.35
C ARG A 2 59.35 24.22 37.64
N LYS A 3 58.86 22.96 37.52
CA LYS A 3 59.61 21.68 37.31
C LYS A 3 60.35 21.25 38.59
N ILE A 4 60.43 19.99 39.07
CA ILE A 4 60.03 18.62 38.70
C ILE A 4 60.16 17.83 40.02
N HIS A 5 59.27 16.87 40.29
CA HIS A 5 59.60 15.73 41.14
C HIS A 5 59.44 14.45 40.32
N ALA A 6 60.51 13.67 40.24
CA ALA A 6 60.47 12.28 39.81
C ALA A 6 61.52 11.54 40.62
N ASN A 7 61.10 10.53 41.38
CA ASN A 7 61.93 9.37 41.61
C ASN A 7 61.11 8.17 42.12
N TRP A 8 61.29 7.09 41.38
CA TRP A 8 61.44 5.69 41.80
C TRP A 8 60.20 4.80 41.66
N GLY A 9 60.35 3.89 40.70
CA GLY A 9 59.39 2.86 40.40
C GLY A 9 59.49 1.66 41.32
N VAL A 10 58.43 0.87 41.30
CA VAL A 10 58.44 -0.54 41.67
C VAL A 10 57.58 -1.25 40.63
N PHE A 11 58.20 -2.22 39.96
CA PHE A 11 57.55 -3.22 39.13
C PHE A 11 56.96 -4.30 40.05
N VAL A 12 55.69 -4.64 39.87
CA VAL A 12 55.12 -5.91 40.33
C VAL A 12 54.34 -6.53 39.18
N VAL A 13 54.82 -7.70 38.75
CA VAL A 13 54.12 -8.67 37.91
C VAL A 13 53.20 -9.48 38.81
N VAL A 14 51.89 -9.50 38.53
CA VAL A 14 50.99 -10.57 38.96
C VAL A 14 50.11 -10.93 37.78
N GLY A 15 50.22 -12.18 37.33
CA GLY A 15 49.28 -12.80 36.43
C GLY A 15 48.04 -13.27 37.19
N SER A 16 46.88 -13.16 36.56
CA SER A 16 45.66 -13.83 36.99
C SER A 16 44.88 -14.31 35.77
N LEU A 17 44.97 -15.62 35.56
CA LEU A 17 44.07 -16.46 34.79
C LEU A 17 42.66 -16.42 35.41
N GLY A 18 41.64 -16.40 34.55
CA GLY A 18 40.41 -17.19 34.68
C GLY A 18 39.38 -16.80 35.76
N MET A 19 38.29 -16.17 35.32
CA MET A 19 36.92 -16.60 35.64
C MET A 19 35.92 -15.83 34.77
N VAL A 20 35.44 -16.48 33.70
CA VAL A 20 34.17 -16.14 33.06
C VAL A 20 33.09 -16.68 33.99
N CYS A 21 32.27 -15.80 34.56
CA CYS A 21 31.11 -16.22 35.33
C CYS A 21 30.06 -16.82 34.37
N LEU A 22 30.12 -18.15 34.21
CA LEU A 22 28.97 -18.97 33.91
C LEU A 22 28.08 -18.99 35.15
N GLY A 23 27.02 -18.18 35.16
CA GLY A 23 25.96 -18.23 36.15
C GLY A 23 24.89 -19.24 35.75
N CYS A 24 25.11 -20.51 36.09
CA CYS A 24 24.02 -21.44 36.36
C CYS A 24 23.83 -21.49 37.88
N SER A 25 22.74 -20.90 38.37
CA SER A 25 22.13 -21.30 39.64
C SER A 25 20.69 -21.64 39.32
N ASP A 26 20.35 -22.91 39.46
CA ASP A 26 18.98 -23.41 39.49
C ASP A 26 18.23 -22.68 40.60
N ASP A 27 17.27 -21.85 40.20
CA ASP A 27 16.03 -21.63 40.92
C ASP A 27 14.94 -21.48 39.86
N GLY A 28 14.02 -22.45 39.85
CA GLY A 28 12.96 -22.61 38.87
C GLY A 28 11.97 -21.45 38.89
N GLY A 29 12.31 -20.39 38.18
CA GLY A 29 11.40 -19.36 37.70
C GLY A 29 11.56 -19.27 36.20
N SER A 30 10.75 -20.02 35.45
CA SER A 30 10.56 -19.79 34.02
C SER A 30 10.28 -18.31 33.82
N ALA A 31 11.26 -17.53 33.36
CA ALA A 31 11.00 -16.20 32.85
C ALA A 31 9.91 -16.37 31.78
N THR A 32 8.73 -15.87 32.09
CA THR A 32 7.57 -15.89 31.20
C THR A 32 8.05 -15.39 29.85
N PRO A 33 7.87 -16.13 28.73
CA PRO A 33 8.35 -15.68 27.43
C PRO A 33 7.84 -14.26 27.19
N SER A 34 8.75 -13.32 26.96
CA SER A 34 8.37 -11.97 26.53
C SER A 34 7.46 -12.12 25.31
N ASP A 35 6.36 -11.37 25.27
CA ASP A 35 5.28 -11.54 24.29
C ASP A 35 5.84 -11.80 22.88
N LEU A 36 5.64 -13.03 22.39
CA LEU A 36 6.23 -13.53 21.15
C LEU A 36 5.52 -12.97 19.92
N THR A 37 4.27 -12.55 20.08
CA THR A 37 3.36 -12.17 18.99
C THR A 37 3.74 -10.82 18.37
N THR A 38 4.45 -9.98 19.13
CA THR A 38 4.90 -8.64 18.71
C THR A 38 6.27 -8.64 18.02
N ARG A 39 6.84 -9.82 17.76
CA ARG A 39 8.18 -9.94 17.17
C ARG A 39 8.13 -9.95 15.65
N VAL A 40 8.89 -9.05 15.04
CA VAL A 40 9.29 -9.12 13.64
C VAL A 40 10.58 -9.94 13.54
N ASN A 41 10.66 -10.84 12.56
CA ASN A 41 11.76 -11.81 12.44
C ASN A 41 12.48 -11.64 11.10
N VAL A 42 13.81 -11.64 11.12
CA VAL A 42 14.67 -11.44 9.95
C VAL A 42 15.68 -12.57 9.85
N PHE A 43 15.80 -13.19 8.68
CA PHE A 43 16.79 -14.21 8.41
C PHE A 43 17.22 -14.19 6.94
N SER A 44 18.35 -14.83 6.63
CA SER A 44 18.83 -14.96 5.25
C SER A 44 18.89 -16.41 4.77
N ALA A 45 18.91 -16.58 3.46
CA ALA A 45 19.22 -17.82 2.77
C ALA A 45 20.04 -17.51 1.52
N ASN A 46 20.92 -18.43 1.10
CA ASN A 46 21.74 -18.17 -0.08
C ASN A 46 20.91 -18.16 -1.37
N ASN A 47 19.91 -19.05 -1.46
CA ASN A 47 19.10 -19.18 -2.66
C ASN A 47 17.63 -19.41 -2.27
N GLY A 48 16.73 -18.93 -3.11
CA GLY A 48 15.30 -19.13 -3.05
C GLY A 48 14.77 -19.62 -4.39
N LEU A 49 13.70 -20.42 -4.34
CA LEU A 49 12.92 -20.84 -5.49
C LEU A 49 11.44 -20.65 -5.15
N LEU A 50 10.78 -19.75 -5.87
CA LEU A 50 9.33 -19.56 -5.82
C LEU A 50 8.70 -20.29 -7.00
N ALA A 51 8.09 -21.45 -6.76
CA ALA A 51 7.49 -22.28 -7.80
C ALA A 51 5.95 -22.21 -7.75
N PRO A 52 5.26 -21.94 -8.87
CA PRO A 52 3.79 -21.91 -8.88
C PRO A 52 3.23 -23.29 -8.53
N VAL A 53 2.18 -23.31 -7.71
CA VAL A 53 1.43 -24.54 -7.46
C VAL A 53 0.54 -24.77 -8.68
N VAL A 54 0.86 -25.78 -9.49
CA VAL A 54 0.00 -26.17 -10.62
C VAL A 54 -1.24 -26.85 -10.05
N GLU A 55 -2.38 -26.16 -10.01
CA GLU A 55 -3.66 -26.85 -9.82
C GLU A 55 -3.90 -27.75 -11.03
N GLY A 56 -4.07 -29.05 -10.77
CA GLY A 56 -4.24 -30.05 -11.83
C GLY A 56 -5.47 -29.78 -12.69
N GLY A 57 -5.27 -29.49 -13.98
CA GLY A 57 -6.13 -29.92 -15.09
C GLY A 57 -7.62 -29.58 -15.06
N GLY A 58 -8.06 -28.54 -14.35
CA GLY A 58 -9.43 -28.01 -14.43
C GLY A 58 -9.50 -26.84 -15.42
N GLU A 59 -10.51 -26.83 -16.29
CA GLU A 59 -10.74 -25.75 -17.27
C GLU A 59 -10.68 -24.35 -16.62
N ARG A 60 -9.88 -23.48 -17.24
CA ARG A 60 -9.64 -22.09 -16.84
C ARG A 60 -10.93 -21.27 -17.04
N ILE A 61 -11.84 -21.28 -16.07
CA ILE A 61 -13.05 -20.47 -16.08
C ILE A 61 -12.95 -19.45 -14.94
N GLY A 62 -12.40 -18.27 -15.24
CA GLY A 62 -12.36 -17.14 -14.32
C GLY A 62 -11.53 -15.98 -14.88
N SER A 63 -12.03 -14.75 -14.71
CA SER A 63 -11.31 -13.51 -15.05
C SER A 63 -10.05 -13.37 -14.18
N ALA A 64 -8.98 -12.81 -14.75
CA ALA A 64 -7.64 -12.76 -14.17
C ALA A 64 -7.48 -11.86 -12.92
N SER A 65 -8.55 -11.25 -12.41
CA SER A 65 -8.50 -10.26 -11.32
C SER A 65 -8.57 -10.85 -9.91
N ASP A 66 -9.04 -12.10 -9.74
CA ASP A 66 -9.43 -12.64 -8.42
C ASP A 66 -8.59 -13.87 -8.00
N GLN A 67 -7.47 -14.13 -8.68
CA GLN A 67 -6.63 -15.30 -8.38
C GLN A 67 -5.60 -14.96 -7.31
N SER A 68 -5.78 -15.48 -6.09
CA SER A 68 -4.69 -15.56 -5.12
C SER A 68 -3.68 -16.59 -5.63
N TRP A 69 -2.55 -16.13 -6.15
CA TRP A 69 -1.54 -17.02 -6.74
C TRP A 69 -0.76 -17.72 -5.64
N LYS A 70 -0.95 -19.04 -5.56
CA LYS A 70 -0.29 -19.90 -4.58
C LYS A 70 1.01 -20.46 -5.13
N TYR A 71 2.03 -20.47 -4.29
CA TYR A 71 3.38 -20.88 -4.59
C TYR A 71 3.92 -21.79 -3.50
N THR A 72 4.93 -22.57 -3.86
CA THR A 72 5.85 -23.17 -2.91
C THR A 72 7.12 -22.34 -2.91
N LEU A 73 7.46 -21.71 -1.78
CA LEU A 73 8.73 -21.03 -1.59
C LEU A 73 9.70 -22.00 -0.92
N THR A 74 10.79 -22.36 -1.61
CA THR A 74 11.90 -23.13 -1.05
C THR A 74 13.10 -22.22 -0.85
N LEU A 75 13.67 -22.21 0.35
CA LEU A 75 14.89 -21.50 0.70
C LEU A 75 15.98 -22.51 1.06
N GLU A 76 17.15 -22.36 0.45
CA GLU A 76 18.29 -23.27 0.59
C GLU A 76 19.46 -22.58 1.30
N LYS A 77 20.17 -23.34 2.13
CA LYS A 77 21.25 -22.82 3.00
C LYS A 77 20.78 -21.64 3.85
N VAL A 78 19.63 -21.83 4.50
CA VAL A 78 19.09 -20.85 5.44
C VAL A 78 20.06 -20.69 6.60
N SER A 79 20.25 -19.44 7.03
CA SER A 79 20.99 -19.10 8.24
C SER A 79 20.52 -19.92 9.46
N GLU A 80 21.48 -20.35 10.28
CA GLU A 80 21.21 -21.17 11.49
C GLU A 80 20.41 -20.42 12.56
N TYR A 81 20.42 -19.08 12.49
CA TYR A 81 19.79 -18.18 13.45
C TYR A 81 18.88 -17.17 12.75
N THR A 82 17.75 -16.92 13.37
CA THR A 82 16.83 -15.83 13.07
C THR A 82 17.12 -14.68 14.02
N LEU A 83 17.23 -13.47 13.47
CA LEU A 83 17.24 -12.24 14.25
C LEU A 83 15.79 -11.83 14.50
N TRP A 84 15.46 -11.33 15.69
CA TRP A 84 14.12 -10.82 15.97
C TRP A 84 14.21 -9.49 16.69
N TYR A 85 13.20 -8.65 16.50
CA TYR A 85 13.01 -7.43 17.27
C TYR A 85 11.52 -7.19 17.53
N LYS A 86 11.22 -6.38 18.54
CA LYS A 86 9.86 -5.92 18.81
C LYS A 86 9.68 -4.51 18.29
N ASP A 87 8.53 -4.31 17.69
CA ASP A 87 8.09 -3.00 17.30
C ASP A 87 7.79 -2.10 18.52
N ARG A 88 7.41 -0.83 18.32
CA ARG A 88 6.96 0.06 19.39
C ARG A 88 5.80 -0.60 20.15
N PRO A 89 5.79 -0.51 21.51
CA PRO A 89 6.78 0.13 22.38
C PRO A 89 7.91 -0.81 22.84
N GLY A 90 7.87 -2.10 22.50
CA GLY A 90 8.67 -3.17 23.11
C GLY A 90 10.19 -3.02 22.96
N ARG A 91 10.69 -2.53 21.82
CA ARG A 91 12.11 -2.18 21.58
C ARG A 91 13.14 -3.21 22.08
N GLU A 92 12.78 -4.49 22.12
CA GLU A 92 13.67 -5.60 22.42
C GLU A 92 14.21 -6.16 21.10
N ALA A 93 15.40 -6.75 21.11
CA ALA A 93 15.86 -7.59 20.01
C ALA A 93 16.72 -8.73 20.54
N GLY A 94 16.90 -9.74 19.71
CA GLY A 94 17.74 -10.86 20.02
C GLY A 94 17.90 -11.79 18.83
N THR A 95 18.40 -12.98 19.15
CA THR A 95 18.56 -14.06 18.19
C THR A 95 17.86 -15.31 18.72
N GLU A 96 17.40 -16.16 17.83
CA GLU A 96 16.91 -17.50 18.13
C GLU A 96 17.36 -18.47 17.05
N SER A 97 17.54 -19.75 17.36
CA SER A 97 17.87 -20.73 16.33
C SER A 97 16.70 -20.87 15.35
N MET A 98 17.02 -21.14 14.08
CA MET A 98 16.00 -21.35 13.04
C MET A 98 15.01 -22.44 13.44
N GLN A 99 15.50 -23.57 13.97
CA GLN A 99 14.62 -24.64 14.45
C GLN A 99 13.64 -24.14 15.52
N ARG A 100 14.11 -23.38 16.52
CA ARG A 100 13.26 -22.85 17.57
C ARG A 100 12.24 -21.86 17.03
N TYR A 101 12.63 -21.01 16.08
CA TYR A 101 11.72 -20.08 15.43
C TYR A 101 10.54 -20.80 14.77
N ILE A 102 10.82 -21.88 14.03
CA ILE A 102 9.80 -22.70 13.36
C ILE A 102 8.95 -23.46 14.38
N ASP A 103 9.54 -24.03 15.43
CA ASP A 103 8.80 -24.70 16.52
C ASP A 103 7.85 -23.74 17.26
N LEU A 104 8.13 -22.43 17.24
CA LEU A 104 7.31 -21.38 17.86
C LEU A 104 6.33 -20.72 16.88
N TRP A 105 6.26 -21.14 15.62
CA TRP A 105 5.46 -20.48 14.58
C TRP A 105 4.00 -20.26 14.99
N SER A 106 3.31 -21.32 15.42
CA SER A 106 1.90 -21.23 15.83
C SER A 106 1.69 -20.37 17.08
N LYS A 107 2.68 -20.27 17.97
CA LYS A 107 2.62 -19.39 19.15
C LYS A 107 2.87 -17.93 18.81
N LYS A 108 3.64 -17.65 17.74
CA LYS A 108 3.91 -16.29 17.27
C LYS A 108 2.74 -15.72 16.47
N TYR A 109 2.14 -16.54 15.59
CA TYR A 109 1.19 -16.05 14.58
C TYR A 109 -0.25 -16.54 14.79
N GLY A 110 -0.47 -17.56 15.62
CA GLY A 110 -1.80 -18.10 15.85
C GLY A 110 -2.38 -18.75 14.60
N GLU A 111 -3.67 -18.49 14.34
CA GLU A 111 -4.40 -19.01 13.17
C GLU A 111 -4.22 -18.15 11.92
N VAL A 112 -3.73 -16.91 12.07
CA VAL A 112 -3.52 -15.97 10.97
C VAL A 112 -2.09 -16.12 10.46
N SER A 113 -1.95 -16.56 9.21
CA SER A 113 -0.64 -16.63 8.56
C SER A 113 -0.03 -15.24 8.38
N PRO A 114 1.24 -15.03 8.76
CA PRO A 114 1.87 -13.71 8.67
C PRO A 114 2.21 -13.33 7.24
N ASN A 115 2.29 -12.01 7.02
CA ASN A 115 2.88 -11.46 5.83
C ASN A 115 4.39 -11.30 6.00
N ALA A 116 5.10 -11.27 4.88
CA ALA A 116 6.54 -11.18 4.84
C ALA A 116 7.02 -10.44 3.58
N VAL A 117 8.23 -9.91 3.69
CA VAL A 117 8.96 -9.30 2.58
C VAL A 117 10.18 -10.16 2.31
N LEU A 118 10.30 -10.62 1.06
CA LEU A 118 11.48 -11.30 0.55
C LEU A 118 12.21 -10.34 -0.37
N ASP A 119 13.45 -9.99 0.00
CA ASP A 119 14.35 -9.20 -0.82
C ASP A 119 15.48 -10.09 -1.34
N GLY A 120 15.81 -10.00 -2.63
CA GLY A 120 16.91 -10.73 -3.23
C GLY A 120 17.05 -10.44 -4.72
N TYR A 121 18.06 -11.03 -5.36
CA TYR A 121 18.30 -10.86 -6.79
C TYR A 121 17.61 -11.97 -7.57
N VAL A 122 16.64 -11.65 -8.41
CA VAL A 122 16.06 -12.63 -9.32
C VAL A 122 17.13 -13.05 -10.33
N THR A 123 17.35 -14.37 -10.49
CA THR A 123 18.42 -14.96 -11.31
C THR A 123 18.18 -14.72 -12.80
N ALA A 124 18.42 -13.49 -13.26
CA ALA A 124 18.40 -12.99 -14.65
C ALA A 124 18.46 -11.45 -14.68
N THR A 125 18.19 -10.79 -13.54
CA THR A 125 18.18 -9.33 -13.40
C THR A 125 19.40 -8.88 -12.59
N THR A 126 19.85 -7.65 -12.82
CA THR A 126 20.89 -7.00 -12.01
C THR A 126 20.30 -6.15 -10.87
N GLN A 127 18.98 -6.20 -10.71
CA GLN A 127 18.22 -5.40 -9.76
C GLN A 127 17.55 -6.34 -8.74
N PRO A 128 17.72 -6.12 -7.43
CA PRO A 128 16.90 -6.82 -6.44
C PRO A 128 15.42 -6.61 -6.73
N ASP A 129 14.63 -7.68 -6.57
CA ASP A 129 13.17 -7.62 -6.57
C ASP A 129 12.69 -7.87 -5.14
N GLY A 130 11.77 -7.04 -4.67
CA GLY A 130 11.03 -7.31 -3.44
C GLY A 130 9.80 -8.15 -3.78
N LEU A 131 9.52 -9.17 -3.00
CA LEU A 131 8.27 -9.91 -3.04
C LEU A 131 7.55 -9.75 -1.71
N TYR A 132 6.29 -9.33 -1.79
CA TYR A 132 5.41 -9.26 -0.64
C TYR A 132 4.52 -10.51 -0.62
N LEU A 133 4.68 -11.32 0.43
CA LEU A 133 4.16 -12.68 0.51
C LEU A 133 3.31 -12.86 1.78
N ARG A 134 2.33 -13.75 1.74
CA ARG A 134 1.78 -14.40 2.94
C ARG A 134 2.41 -15.78 3.06
N LEU A 135 2.92 -16.13 4.25
CA LEU A 135 3.66 -17.37 4.49
C LEU A 135 2.87 -18.33 5.36
N GLU A 136 2.75 -19.57 4.93
CA GLU A 136 1.94 -20.59 5.58
C GLU A 136 2.73 -21.90 5.69
N ALA A 137 2.40 -22.69 6.72
CA ALA A 137 2.90 -24.06 6.92
C ALA A 137 4.43 -24.21 6.72
N PRO A 138 5.27 -23.52 7.51
CA PRO A 138 6.72 -23.69 7.42
C PRO A 138 7.14 -25.13 7.67
N LEU A 139 8.14 -25.60 6.92
CA LEU A 139 8.83 -26.86 7.15
C LEU A 139 10.34 -26.64 7.03
N TYR A 140 11.06 -26.86 8.14
CA TYR A 140 12.51 -26.73 8.20
C TYR A 140 13.19 -28.09 8.36
N ASP A 141 14.20 -28.36 7.52
CA ASP A 141 15.11 -29.49 7.65
C ASP A 141 16.49 -29.00 8.10
N PRO A 142 16.88 -29.21 9.38
CA PRO A 142 18.18 -28.78 9.89
C PRO A 142 19.36 -29.59 9.33
N ARG A 143 19.14 -30.72 8.65
CA ARG A 143 20.22 -31.50 8.03
C ARG A 143 20.70 -30.89 6.73
N THR A 144 19.78 -30.26 6.01
CA THR A 144 20.04 -29.63 4.71
C THR A 144 20.03 -28.11 4.77
N ASN A 145 19.66 -27.53 5.93
CA ASN A 145 19.40 -26.10 6.10
C ASN A 145 18.41 -25.59 5.05
N ARG A 146 17.35 -26.37 4.82
CA ARG A 146 16.30 -26.07 3.85
C ARG A 146 15.01 -25.71 4.57
N LEU A 147 14.41 -24.60 4.19
CA LEU A 147 13.12 -24.13 4.70
C LEU A 147 12.13 -24.05 3.54
N THR A 148 10.90 -24.50 3.75
CA THR A 148 9.85 -24.42 2.74
C THR A 148 8.59 -23.81 3.34
N PHE A 149 7.91 -22.97 2.57
CA PHE A 149 6.61 -22.40 2.91
C PHE A 149 5.62 -22.67 1.77
N GLN A 150 4.36 -22.83 2.12
CA GLN A 150 3.28 -22.46 1.20
C GLN A 150 3.18 -20.94 1.21
N ALA A 151 3.18 -20.30 0.06
CA ALA A 151 3.20 -18.84 -0.06
C ALA A 151 2.08 -18.34 -0.96
N THR A 152 1.46 -17.23 -0.59
CA THR A 152 0.62 -16.44 -1.50
C THR A 152 1.41 -15.20 -1.91
N LEU A 153 1.57 -14.94 -3.21
CA LEU A 153 2.16 -13.69 -3.68
C LEU A 153 1.10 -12.58 -3.61
N LEU A 154 1.31 -11.62 -2.72
CA LEU A 154 0.42 -10.49 -2.51
C LEU A 154 0.80 -9.32 -3.43
N ASN A 155 2.09 -9.05 -3.61
CA ASN A 155 2.60 -8.03 -4.55
C ASN A 155 4.09 -8.22 -4.88
N SER A 156 4.57 -7.52 -5.91
CA SER A 156 5.95 -7.56 -6.39
C SER A 156 6.33 -6.28 -7.15
N THR A 157 7.59 -5.90 -7.14
CA THR A 157 8.13 -4.70 -7.80
C THR A 157 8.46 -4.94 -9.27
N GLY A 158 8.84 -6.17 -9.65
CA GLY A 158 9.16 -6.53 -11.03
C GLY A 158 8.20 -7.54 -11.66
N HIS A 159 7.95 -8.66 -10.98
CA HIS A 159 7.32 -9.84 -11.59
C HIS A 159 5.87 -10.06 -11.15
N LYS A 160 4.92 -9.48 -11.89
CA LYS A 160 3.49 -9.73 -11.70
C LYS A 160 3.16 -11.19 -12.05
N HIS A 161 3.11 -12.05 -11.03
CA HIS A 161 2.65 -13.45 -11.07
C HIS A 161 3.47 -14.37 -11.98
N PRO A 162 4.68 -14.81 -11.55
CA PRO A 162 5.45 -15.77 -12.32
C PRO A 162 4.68 -17.09 -12.51
N ASP A 163 4.54 -17.53 -13.75
CA ASP A 163 3.93 -18.81 -14.16
C ASP A 163 4.97 -19.93 -14.35
N THR A 164 6.24 -19.59 -14.16
CA THR A 164 7.37 -20.51 -14.13
C THR A 164 8.17 -20.28 -12.83
N PRO A 165 8.94 -21.28 -12.37
CA PRO A 165 9.72 -21.13 -11.15
C PRO A 165 10.70 -19.95 -11.22
N LEU A 166 10.67 -19.11 -10.19
CA LEU A 166 11.53 -17.94 -10.02
C LEU A 166 12.67 -18.26 -9.07
N SER A 167 13.92 -18.24 -9.57
CA SER A 167 15.12 -18.36 -8.74
C SER A 167 15.53 -16.99 -8.20
N ILE A 168 15.95 -16.95 -6.93
CA ILE A 168 16.32 -15.74 -6.21
C ILE A 168 17.61 -15.98 -5.44
N ASP A 169 18.59 -15.11 -5.59
CA ASP A 169 19.88 -15.17 -4.93
C ASP A 169 19.99 -14.12 -3.80
N ASP A 170 20.85 -14.37 -2.82
CA ASP A 170 21.11 -13.50 -1.65
C ASP A 170 19.84 -13.11 -0.88
N VAL A 171 18.97 -14.10 -0.68
CA VAL A 171 17.66 -13.91 -0.06
C VAL A 171 17.77 -13.39 1.36
N LYS A 172 17.02 -12.33 1.63
CA LYS A 172 16.71 -11.82 2.95
C LYS A 172 15.21 -11.82 3.15
N MET A 173 14.75 -12.43 4.24
CA MET A 173 13.34 -12.53 4.57
C MET A 173 13.07 -11.72 5.84
N THR A 174 12.06 -10.86 5.79
CA THR A 174 11.50 -10.14 6.93
C THR A 174 10.06 -10.59 7.13
N VAL A 175 9.78 -11.40 8.17
CA VAL A 175 8.44 -11.88 8.51
C VAL A 175 7.84 -10.95 9.56
N LEU A 176 6.73 -10.30 9.21
CA LEU A 176 6.04 -9.31 10.03
C LEU A 176 5.26 -9.99 11.17
N ASN A 177 5.04 -9.25 12.25
CA ASN A 177 4.07 -9.64 13.27
C ASN A 177 2.63 -9.46 12.75
N ASN A 178 1.68 -10.17 13.35
CA ASN A 178 0.27 -9.93 13.09
C ASN A 178 -0.24 -8.79 13.96
N ILE A 179 -1.26 -8.12 13.46
CA ILE A 179 -2.03 -7.14 14.21
C ILE A 179 -3.06 -7.88 15.08
N PRO A 180 -3.23 -7.50 16.36
CA PRO A 180 -4.29 -8.05 17.20
C PRO A 180 -5.67 -7.96 16.57
N GLU A 181 -6.53 -8.94 16.87
CA GLU A 181 -7.92 -8.95 16.40
C GLU A 181 -8.67 -7.69 16.86
N GLY A 182 -9.32 -6.99 15.92
CA GLY A 182 -10.03 -5.74 16.16
C GLY A 182 -9.20 -4.46 16.02
N GLU A 183 -7.88 -4.57 15.86
CA GLU A 183 -7.03 -3.45 15.43
C GLU A 183 -6.91 -3.45 13.90
N THR A 184 -7.14 -2.30 13.27
CA THR A 184 -7.15 -2.18 11.80
C THR A 184 -5.86 -1.54 11.28
N GLY A 185 -5.29 -2.09 10.20
CA GLY A 185 -4.50 -1.28 9.24
C GLY A 185 -3.08 -0.88 9.64
N GLY A 186 -2.31 -1.75 10.29
CA GLY A 186 -0.88 -1.56 10.53
C GLY A 186 -0.09 -1.58 9.21
N TRP A 187 0.26 -0.41 8.72
CA TRP A 187 1.00 -0.21 7.47
C TRP A 187 2.47 0.07 7.74
N SER A 188 3.35 -0.81 7.28
CA SER A 188 4.81 -0.63 7.34
C SER A 188 5.35 -0.13 6.00
N PHE A 189 6.47 0.58 6.01
CA PHE A 189 7.18 0.97 4.79
C PHE A 189 8.46 0.15 4.62
N VAL A 190 8.76 -0.29 3.40
CA VAL A 190 10.02 -0.98 3.08
C VAL A 190 10.77 -0.20 2.03
N GLN A 191 12.02 0.11 2.32
CA GLN A 191 12.98 0.67 1.37
C GLN A 191 14.10 -0.31 1.13
N ILE A 192 14.47 -0.49 -0.14
CA ILE A 192 15.57 -1.36 -0.56
C ILE A 192 16.64 -0.47 -1.18
N ALA A 193 17.89 -0.70 -0.81
CA ALA A 193 19.04 0.02 -1.32
C ALA A 193 20.22 -0.93 -1.52
N PRO A 194 20.99 -0.78 -2.61
CA PRO A 194 22.25 -1.49 -2.77
C PRO A 194 23.20 -1.26 -1.59
N ASP A 195 23.22 -0.04 -1.05
CA ASP A 195 24.16 0.37 -0.03
C ASP A 195 23.46 1.21 1.06
N ALA A 196 23.80 0.93 2.31
CA ALA A 196 23.43 1.75 3.46
C ALA A 196 24.66 2.12 4.27
N SER A 197 24.69 3.35 4.80
CA SER A 197 25.73 3.78 5.71
C SER A 197 25.20 4.54 6.93
N LEU A 198 25.91 4.40 8.05
CA LEU A 198 25.63 5.09 9.31
C LEU A 198 26.83 5.95 9.71
N ALA A 199 26.75 7.25 9.43
CA ALA A 199 27.80 8.20 9.75
C ALA A 199 27.58 8.83 11.14
N PRO A 200 28.57 8.83 12.06
CA PRO A 200 28.42 9.44 13.37
C PRO A 200 28.17 10.96 13.28
N THR A 201 27.26 11.48 14.11
CA THR A 201 26.99 12.93 14.18
C THR A 201 27.84 13.67 15.24
N GLY A 202 28.64 12.93 16.01
CA GLY A 202 29.36 13.44 17.18
C GLY A 202 28.59 13.32 18.50
N THR A 203 27.30 12.97 18.46
CA THR A 203 26.50 12.57 19.63
C THR A 203 26.44 11.04 19.71
N ASP A 204 26.73 10.47 20.88
CA ASP A 204 26.73 9.01 21.06
C ASP A 204 25.34 8.42 20.76
N GLY A 205 25.32 7.31 20.02
CA GLY A 205 24.09 6.66 19.58
C GLY A 205 23.32 7.38 18.46
N VAL A 206 23.77 8.54 17.97
CA VAL A 206 23.09 9.32 16.92
C VAL A 206 23.92 9.39 15.65
N TYR A 207 23.31 9.00 14.54
CA TYR A 207 23.93 8.81 13.24
C TYR A 207 23.11 9.48 12.15
N LYS A 208 23.75 9.82 11.04
CA LYS A 208 23.08 10.05 9.77
C LYS A 208 23.02 8.70 9.06
N LEU A 209 21.82 8.16 8.86
CA LEU A 209 21.60 7.03 7.98
C LEU A 209 21.51 7.56 6.55
N SER A 210 22.23 6.95 5.62
CA SER A 210 22.11 7.19 4.19
C SER A 210 21.93 5.87 3.46
N LEU A 211 20.85 5.77 2.69
CA LEU A 211 20.58 4.69 1.76
C LEU A 211 20.89 5.22 0.35
N ASN A 212 21.91 4.68 -0.30
CA ASN A 212 22.37 5.18 -1.60
C ASN A 212 21.76 4.36 -2.74
N SER A 213 21.42 5.03 -3.85
CA SER A 213 20.75 4.41 -5.00
C SER A 213 19.48 3.65 -4.60
N VAL A 214 18.71 4.26 -3.68
CA VAL A 214 17.42 3.72 -3.25
C VAL A 214 16.51 3.60 -4.46
N TYR A 215 15.75 2.51 -4.49
CA TYR A 215 14.68 2.37 -5.47
C TYR A 215 13.69 3.54 -5.29
N PRO A 216 13.38 4.29 -6.36
CA PRO A 216 12.44 5.42 -6.26
C PRO A 216 11.07 5.01 -5.72
N GLU A 217 10.73 3.74 -5.94
CA GLU A 217 9.55 3.03 -5.47
C GLU A 217 9.85 2.34 -4.14
N LEU A 218 8.98 2.55 -3.15
CA LEU A 218 9.05 1.90 -1.86
C LEU A 218 7.74 1.17 -1.57
N TYR A 219 7.84 0.06 -0.88
CA TYR A 219 6.66 -0.68 -0.46
C TYR A 219 5.99 0.02 0.71
N GLN A 220 4.68 0.09 0.64
CA GLN A 220 3.83 0.27 1.79
C GLN A 220 2.97 -0.98 1.90
N ILE A 221 3.07 -1.71 3.01
CA ILE A 221 2.49 -3.05 3.16
C ILE A 221 1.75 -3.19 4.48
N GLN A 222 0.69 -3.99 4.48
CA GLN A 222 -0.05 -4.29 5.69
C GLN A 222 0.56 -5.47 6.45
N ASN A 223 0.54 -5.39 7.77
CA ASN A 223 0.67 -6.57 8.60
C ASN A 223 -0.60 -7.43 8.48
N ALA A 224 -0.49 -8.74 8.67
CA ALA A 224 -1.65 -9.63 8.64
C ALA A 224 -2.58 -9.33 9.84
N PRO A 225 -3.92 -9.50 9.73
CA PRO A 225 -4.64 -10.21 8.67
C PRO A 225 -4.85 -9.43 7.37
N GLY A 226 -4.50 -8.13 7.35
CA GLY A 226 -4.53 -7.33 6.14
C GLY A 226 -3.63 -7.92 5.04
N SER A 227 -3.92 -7.62 3.78
CA SER A 227 -3.10 -8.04 2.64
C SER A 227 -2.85 -6.90 1.65
N GLY A 228 -3.22 -5.68 2.04
CA GLY A 228 -3.00 -4.48 1.24
C GLY A 228 -1.51 -4.24 1.02
N SER A 229 -1.19 -3.74 -0.16
CA SER A 229 0.14 -3.26 -0.48
C SER A 229 0.06 -2.21 -1.57
N GLU A 230 0.96 -1.25 -1.51
CA GLU A 230 1.07 -0.17 -2.45
C GLU A 230 2.52 0.15 -2.73
N ILE A 231 2.74 0.74 -3.91
CA ILE A 231 4.02 1.32 -4.28
C ILE A 231 3.89 2.81 -4.06
N ASN A 232 4.66 3.33 -3.11
CA ASN A 232 4.77 4.76 -2.86
C ASN A 232 6.10 5.28 -3.43
N THR A 233 6.27 6.60 -3.53
CA THR A 233 7.52 7.20 -3.99
C THR A 233 8.34 7.70 -2.81
N ALA A 234 9.67 7.69 -2.97
CA ALA A 234 10.58 8.26 -1.98
C ALA A 234 10.23 9.73 -1.64
N VAL A 235 9.86 10.53 -2.64
CA VAL A 235 9.46 11.94 -2.45
C VAL A 235 8.20 12.04 -1.60
N SER A 236 7.17 11.23 -1.89
CA SER A 236 5.93 11.25 -1.13
C SER A 236 6.13 10.87 0.33
N LEU A 237 6.98 9.88 0.64
CA LEU A 237 7.29 9.52 2.03
C LEU A 237 7.95 10.69 2.79
N VAL A 238 8.86 11.44 2.15
CA VAL A 238 9.48 12.62 2.75
C VAL A 238 8.43 13.70 3.03
N ASP A 239 7.65 14.06 2.01
CA ASP A 239 6.65 15.14 2.09
C ASP A 239 5.55 14.83 3.13
N ASN A 240 5.25 13.54 3.33
CA ASN A 240 4.23 13.07 4.25
C ASN A 240 4.80 12.45 5.55
N TRP A 241 6.08 12.60 5.85
CA TRP A 241 6.69 11.95 7.03
C TRP A 241 6.04 12.33 8.36
N ARG A 242 5.90 13.65 8.59
CA ARG A 242 5.22 14.18 9.78
C ARG A 242 3.75 13.80 9.78
N PHE A 243 3.20 13.46 8.62
CA PHE A 243 1.90 12.85 8.54
C PHE A 243 1.96 11.40 9.08
N TYR A 244 2.74 10.50 8.49
CA TYR A 244 2.69 9.10 8.92
C TYR A 244 3.12 8.86 10.38
N PHE A 245 3.97 9.72 10.94
CA PHE A 245 4.58 9.51 12.26
C PHE A 245 4.43 10.71 13.21
N SER A 246 3.26 11.35 13.23
CA SER A 246 3.04 12.56 14.04
C SER A 246 3.03 12.33 15.53
N SER A 247 2.49 11.20 15.98
CA SER A 247 2.30 10.93 17.41
C SER A 247 3.61 10.51 18.08
N ALA A 248 4.43 9.76 17.32
CA ALA A 248 5.73 9.28 17.73
C ALA A 248 6.57 8.96 16.49
N LEU A 249 7.87 9.24 16.60
CA LEU A 249 8.85 8.81 15.60
C LEU A 249 8.83 7.28 15.45
N PRO A 250 9.00 6.76 14.22
CA PRO A 250 8.97 5.33 13.98
C PRO A 250 10.26 4.68 14.45
N ASN A 251 10.14 3.44 14.90
CA ASN A 251 11.27 2.53 14.85
C ASN A 251 11.45 2.03 13.42
N ALA A 252 12.65 1.60 13.11
CA ALA A 252 12.95 0.92 11.87
C ALA A 252 13.99 -0.16 12.11
N SER A 253 13.96 -1.20 11.28
CA SER A 253 15.01 -2.20 11.21
C SER A 253 15.79 -2.06 9.92
N LEU A 254 17.07 -1.74 10.04
CA LEU A 254 18.02 -1.78 8.94
C LEU A 254 18.69 -3.15 8.94
N ALA A 255 18.48 -3.91 7.88
CA ALA A 255 19.10 -5.22 7.68
C ALA A 255 19.90 -5.27 6.38
N GLY A 256 21.13 -5.73 6.44
CA GLY A 256 22.02 -5.84 5.27
C GLY A 256 23.27 -6.64 5.59
N TYR A 257 24.10 -6.86 4.57
CA TYR A 257 25.31 -7.66 4.69
C TYR A 257 26.54 -6.79 4.90
N THR A 258 27.47 -7.24 5.72
CA THR A 258 28.83 -6.65 5.80
C THR A 258 29.64 -7.02 4.55
N ASP A 259 30.82 -6.41 4.41
CA ASP A 259 31.82 -6.78 3.39
C ASP A 259 32.28 -8.25 3.47
N ARG A 260 32.08 -8.90 4.62
CA ARG A 260 32.34 -10.34 4.85
C ARG A 260 31.14 -11.24 4.57
N GLY A 261 30.00 -10.68 4.16
CA GLY A 261 28.77 -11.43 3.91
C GLY A 261 27.98 -11.78 5.19
N GLU A 262 28.35 -11.24 6.36
CA GLU A 262 27.56 -11.44 7.58
C GLU A 262 26.31 -10.56 7.55
N LEU A 263 25.12 -11.14 7.76
CA LEU A 263 23.88 -10.39 7.96
C LEU A 263 23.94 -9.63 9.30
N LYS A 264 23.65 -8.32 9.26
CA LYS A 264 23.50 -7.47 10.44
C LYS A 264 22.09 -6.91 10.49
N LEU A 265 21.61 -6.71 11.71
CA LEU A 265 20.36 -6.00 12.02
C LEU A 265 20.68 -4.86 12.98
N VAL A 266 20.23 -3.67 12.63
CA VAL A 266 20.31 -2.49 13.49
C VAL A 266 18.89 -1.96 13.65
N VAL A 267 18.44 -1.82 14.89
CA VAL A 267 17.15 -1.20 15.20
C VAL A 267 17.40 0.28 15.46
N LEU A 268 16.67 1.11 14.74
CA LEU A 268 16.81 2.55 14.70
C LEU A 268 15.50 3.20 15.13
N ARG A 269 15.59 4.44 15.60
CA ARG A 269 14.49 5.40 15.56
C ARG A 269 14.84 6.45 14.54
N LEU A 270 13.93 6.74 13.61
CA LEU A 270 14.20 7.63 12.48
C LEU A 270 13.50 8.98 12.66
N ASP A 271 14.12 10.04 12.17
CA ASP A 271 13.54 11.39 12.07
C ASP A 271 14.11 12.13 10.86
N ASN A 272 13.48 13.26 10.51
CA ASN A 272 13.92 14.20 9.48
C ASN A 272 14.40 13.51 8.19
N PRO A 273 13.51 12.77 7.51
CA PRO A 273 13.87 12.18 6.23
C PRO A 273 14.17 13.26 5.20
N SER A 274 15.07 12.94 4.27
CA SER A 274 15.34 13.75 3.09
C SER A 274 15.66 12.83 1.92
N TYR A 275 15.19 13.17 0.72
CA TYR A 275 15.52 12.43 -0.50
C TYR A 275 16.09 13.40 -1.54
N GLN A 276 17.36 13.19 -1.90
CA GLN A 276 18.08 13.98 -2.89
C GLN A 276 19.09 13.10 -3.62
N ASP A 277 19.23 13.29 -4.94
CA ASP A 277 20.24 12.61 -5.76
C ASP A 277 20.23 11.08 -5.59
N ASN A 278 19.02 10.47 -5.61
CA ASN A 278 18.76 9.05 -5.36
C ASN A 278 19.29 8.51 -4.02
N THR A 279 19.49 9.41 -3.05
CA THR A 279 19.93 9.07 -1.71
C THR A 279 18.84 9.45 -0.72
N PHE A 280 18.35 8.45 0.01
CA PHE A 280 17.43 8.68 1.12
C PHE A 280 18.26 8.80 2.40
N SER A 281 18.04 9.84 3.19
CA SER A 281 18.76 10.02 4.45
C SER A 281 17.82 10.29 5.61
N TYR A 282 18.23 9.88 6.81
CA TYR A 282 17.49 10.06 8.06
C TYR A 282 18.44 10.47 9.18
N ASP A 283 17.93 11.25 10.11
CA ASP A 283 18.53 11.35 11.44
C ASP A 283 18.13 10.08 12.21
N ALA A 284 19.12 9.27 12.58
CA ALA A 284 18.90 7.94 13.14
C ALA A 284 19.47 7.85 14.57
N THR A 285 18.61 7.46 15.53
CA THR A 285 19.08 7.01 16.86
C THR A 285 19.18 5.50 16.85
N VAL A 286 20.35 4.94 17.16
CA VAL A 286 20.51 3.49 17.32
C VAL A 286 19.84 3.09 18.64
N LEU A 287 18.81 2.25 18.54
CA LEU A 287 18.15 1.66 19.68
C LEU A 287 18.84 0.35 20.06
N LEU A 288 19.17 -0.49 19.07
CA LEU A 288 19.83 -1.78 19.25
C LEU A 288 20.75 -2.10 18.07
N GLY A 289 21.77 -2.92 18.32
CA GLY A 289 22.77 -3.34 17.33
C GLY A 289 24.10 -2.59 17.47
N ASN A 290 25.20 -3.25 17.08
CA ASN A 290 26.53 -2.64 17.10
C ASN A 290 26.85 -2.03 15.72
N VAL A 291 26.98 -0.71 15.69
CA VAL A 291 27.30 0.07 14.49
C VAL A 291 28.74 0.60 14.47
N LYS A 292 29.51 0.41 15.56
CA LYS A 292 30.89 0.93 15.68
C LYS A 292 31.87 0.19 14.75
N GLU A 293 31.56 -1.04 14.37
CA GLU A 293 32.43 -1.89 13.55
C GLU A 293 31.97 -2.03 12.09
N SER A 294 30.79 -1.52 11.73
CA SER A 294 30.26 -1.62 10.36
C SER A 294 29.40 -0.40 10.04
N PRO A 295 30.01 0.70 9.60
CA PRO A 295 29.28 1.88 9.15
C PRO A 295 28.66 1.68 7.75
N PHE A 296 28.85 0.52 7.11
CA PHE A 296 28.40 0.24 5.74
C PHE A 296 27.78 -1.15 5.65
N LEU A 297 26.65 -1.25 4.95
CA LEU A 297 25.93 -2.49 4.68
C LEU A 297 25.55 -2.57 3.20
N PHE A 298 25.72 -3.75 2.61
CA PHE A 298 25.33 -4.09 1.24
C PHE A 298 23.96 -4.76 1.22
N ASN A 299 23.23 -4.60 0.11
CA ASN A 299 21.87 -5.11 -0.10
C ASN A 299 20.98 -4.82 1.12
N ALA A 300 20.92 -3.55 1.48
CA ALA A 300 20.25 -3.07 2.66
C ALA A 300 18.74 -2.96 2.43
N SER A 301 17.96 -3.38 3.43
CA SER A 301 16.54 -3.11 3.51
C SER A 301 16.25 -2.42 4.82
N LEU A 302 15.47 -1.36 4.73
CA LEU A 302 14.97 -0.60 5.86
C LEU A 302 13.47 -0.83 5.94
N LEU A 303 13.03 -1.59 6.94
CA LEU A 303 11.62 -1.70 7.29
C LEU A 303 11.32 -0.64 8.36
N ILE A 304 10.46 0.31 8.04
CA ILE A 304 9.97 1.34 8.96
C ILE A 304 8.63 0.87 9.49
N ASP A 305 8.49 0.90 10.80
CA ASP A 305 7.34 0.35 11.50
C ASP A 305 6.01 1.03 11.19
N ALA A 306 4.94 0.45 11.73
CA ALA A 306 3.58 0.86 11.45
C ALA A 306 3.40 2.37 11.67
N ALA A 307 2.93 3.06 10.63
CA ALA A 307 2.47 4.44 10.77
C ALA A 307 1.26 4.50 11.73
N ASP A 308 0.98 5.70 12.27
CA ASP A 308 -0.24 5.93 13.08
C ASP A 308 -1.47 5.37 12.32
N ASN A 309 -2.48 4.78 12.98
CA ASN A 309 -3.69 4.35 12.26
C ASN A 309 -4.26 5.55 11.49
N TYR A 310 -4.34 5.42 10.18
CA TYR A 310 -4.86 6.47 9.32
C TYR A 310 -5.62 5.91 8.13
N SER A 311 -6.58 6.70 7.69
CA SER A 311 -7.34 6.53 6.46
C SER A 311 -6.83 7.47 5.39
N ARG A 312 -6.96 7.13 4.10
CA ARG A 312 -6.39 7.94 3.02
C ARG A 312 -7.29 8.03 1.80
N ILE A 313 -7.28 9.21 1.19
CA ILE A 313 -7.95 9.51 -0.08
C ILE A 313 -6.94 10.14 -1.03
N ILE A 314 -6.74 9.54 -2.20
CA ILE A 314 -5.86 10.07 -3.25
C ILE A 314 -6.74 10.67 -4.35
N LEU A 315 -6.65 11.97 -4.56
CA LEU A 315 -7.23 12.61 -5.74
C LEU A 315 -6.21 12.52 -6.89
N THR A 316 -6.63 11.94 -8.01
CA THR A 316 -5.81 11.82 -9.22
C THR A 316 -6.47 12.54 -10.38
N ASN A 317 -5.72 13.38 -11.09
CA ASN A 317 -6.13 13.99 -12.34
C ASN A 317 -5.65 13.16 -13.54
N ASN A 318 -6.59 12.53 -14.25
CA ASN A 318 -6.34 11.80 -15.49
C ASN A 318 -6.61 12.66 -16.75
N GLN A 319 -6.91 13.95 -16.59
CA GLN A 319 -7.09 14.89 -17.70
C GLN A 319 -5.74 15.43 -18.18
N THR A 320 -5.66 15.93 -19.41
CA THR A 320 -4.42 16.50 -19.96
C THR A 320 -4.07 17.88 -19.39
N GLY A 321 -5.07 18.62 -18.91
CA GLY A 321 -4.89 19.95 -18.32
C GLY A 321 -4.88 19.92 -16.79
N ASP A 322 -4.28 20.95 -16.22
CA ASP A 322 -4.32 21.20 -14.78
C ASP A 322 -5.75 21.53 -14.34
N VAL A 323 -6.12 21.10 -13.13
CA VAL A 323 -7.42 21.38 -12.51
C VAL A 323 -7.22 21.98 -11.13
N THR A 324 -7.94 23.07 -10.84
CA THR A 324 -8.04 23.58 -9.46
C THR A 324 -9.08 22.77 -8.71
N VAL A 325 -8.75 22.35 -7.50
CA VAL A 325 -9.66 21.65 -6.59
C VAL A 325 -9.90 22.56 -5.39
N ASN A 326 -11.16 22.83 -5.08
CA ASN A 326 -11.59 23.53 -3.87
C ASN A 326 -12.17 22.50 -2.89
N LEU A 327 -11.60 22.42 -1.69
CA LEU A 327 -12.09 21.60 -0.59
C LEU A 327 -12.85 22.45 0.41
N GLY A 328 -14.02 21.99 0.80
CA GLY A 328 -14.81 22.55 1.87
C GLY A 328 -14.84 21.59 3.05
N PHE A 329 -14.59 22.10 4.24
CA PHE A 329 -14.73 21.42 5.53
C PHE A 329 -15.90 21.99 6.34
N LEU A 330 -16.90 21.20 6.73
CA LEU A 330 -17.98 21.76 7.57
C LEU A 330 -17.41 22.37 8.86
N GLU A 331 -18.06 23.41 9.39
CA GLU A 331 -17.59 24.11 10.58
C GLU A 331 -17.43 23.18 11.79
N ASN A 332 -18.28 22.16 11.92
CA ASN A 332 -18.22 21.15 12.96
C ASN A 332 -17.37 19.91 12.60
N SER A 333 -16.70 19.92 11.44
CA SER A 333 -15.79 18.85 11.05
C SER A 333 -14.58 18.82 11.97
N CYS A 334 -14.20 17.63 12.44
CA CYS A 334 -12.96 17.44 13.20
C CYS A 334 -11.70 17.78 12.39
N TYR A 335 -11.81 17.77 11.06
CA TYR A 335 -10.77 18.27 10.15
C TYR A 335 -11.12 19.63 9.60
N GLN A 336 -10.11 20.50 9.57
CA GLN A 336 -10.17 21.86 9.08
C GLN A 336 -9.05 22.10 8.07
N PRO A 337 -9.12 23.14 7.20
CA PRO A 337 -8.06 23.44 6.25
C PRO A 337 -6.65 23.54 6.84
N SER A 338 -6.53 23.97 8.09
CA SER A 338 -5.26 24.05 8.81
C SER A 338 -4.56 22.69 8.96
N ASP A 339 -5.34 21.61 9.08
CA ASP A 339 -4.81 20.24 9.16
C ASP A 339 -4.15 19.82 7.83
N PHE A 340 -4.44 20.52 6.73
CA PHE A 340 -3.93 20.26 5.38
C PHE A 340 -3.17 21.47 4.80
N SER A 341 -2.59 22.31 5.65
CA SER A 341 -1.89 23.55 5.26
C SER A 341 -0.68 23.33 4.33
N ASN A 342 -0.11 22.12 4.32
CA ASN A 342 0.94 21.70 3.37
C ASN A 342 0.38 21.31 1.98
N LEU A 343 -0.91 20.98 1.89
CA LEU A 343 -1.56 20.52 0.68
C LEU A 343 -2.34 21.63 -0.02
N CYS A 344 -3.06 22.44 0.74
CA CYS A 344 -3.97 23.44 0.21
C CYS A 344 -3.84 24.78 0.95
N GLN A 345 -4.22 25.86 0.26
CA GLN A 345 -4.21 27.20 0.82
C GLN A 345 -5.65 27.69 0.99
N VAL A 346 -5.96 28.23 2.16
CA VAL A 346 -7.22 28.94 2.38
C VAL A 346 -7.22 30.20 1.51
N THR A 347 -8.17 30.29 0.58
CA THR A 347 -8.31 31.44 -0.31
C THR A 347 -9.62 32.17 -0.07
N GLY A 348 -9.56 33.50 0.02
CA GLY A 348 -10.74 34.33 0.26
C GLY A 348 -11.04 34.51 1.75
N THR A 349 -12.31 34.78 2.07
CA THR A 349 -12.75 35.10 3.45
C THR A 349 -13.32 33.91 4.20
N ASN A 350 -13.56 32.78 3.53
CA ASN A 350 -14.13 31.59 4.18
C ASN A 350 -12.99 30.70 4.74
N PRO A 351 -12.82 30.61 6.07
CA PRO A 351 -11.75 29.83 6.68
C PRO A 351 -11.93 28.32 6.52
N TYR A 352 -13.11 27.88 6.04
CA TYR A 352 -13.50 26.49 5.87
C TYR A 352 -13.27 25.97 4.46
N VAL A 353 -12.71 26.79 3.56
CA VAL A 353 -12.42 26.40 2.18
C VAL A 353 -10.95 26.61 1.88
N CYS A 354 -10.30 25.60 1.31
CA CYS A 354 -8.97 25.73 0.74
C CYS A 354 -8.92 25.19 -0.68
N ASN A 355 -7.90 25.58 -1.43
CA ASN A 355 -7.68 25.05 -2.77
C ASN A 355 -6.22 24.72 -3.06
N PHE A 356 -6.06 23.96 -4.14
CA PHE A 356 -4.78 23.60 -4.74
C PHE A 356 -5.00 23.23 -6.20
N THR A 357 -3.90 23.09 -6.93
CA THR A 357 -3.92 22.66 -8.34
C THR A 357 -3.39 21.24 -8.46
N LEU A 358 -4.16 20.36 -9.10
CA LEU A 358 -3.70 19.07 -9.61
C LEU A 358 -3.23 19.24 -11.04
N GLN A 359 -1.99 18.86 -11.31
CA GLN A 359 -1.45 18.98 -12.66
C GLN A 359 -2.05 17.92 -13.60
N GLY A 360 -1.92 18.13 -14.91
CA GLY A 360 -2.40 17.16 -15.92
C GLY A 360 -1.70 15.79 -15.85
N ALA A 361 -2.35 14.75 -16.36
CA ALA A 361 -1.96 13.34 -16.28
C ALA A 361 -0.51 13.01 -16.70
N SER A 362 0.11 13.84 -17.54
CA SER A 362 1.50 13.65 -17.99
C SER A 362 2.56 14.10 -16.98
N THR A 363 2.17 14.57 -15.79
CA THR A 363 3.07 15.26 -14.84
C THR A 363 3.24 14.52 -13.51
N ALA A 364 3.10 13.20 -13.50
CA ALA A 364 3.28 12.40 -12.28
C ALA A 364 4.61 12.72 -11.55
N PRO A 365 4.60 12.88 -10.20
CA PRO A 365 3.47 12.68 -9.29
C PRO A 365 2.55 13.91 -9.13
N GLY A 366 2.81 15.03 -9.81
CA GLY A 366 2.07 16.28 -9.67
C GLY A 366 0.59 16.23 -10.07
N ASN A 367 0.17 15.17 -10.77
CA ASN A 367 -1.23 14.88 -11.07
C ASN A 367 -1.98 14.19 -9.92
N GLN A 368 -1.33 13.97 -8.78
CA GLN A 368 -1.92 13.33 -7.60
C GLN A 368 -1.77 14.22 -6.36
N LYS A 369 -2.80 14.19 -5.51
CA LYS A 369 -2.74 14.71 -4.14
C LYS A 369 -3.36 13.74 -3.16
N GLU A 370 -2.66 13.52 -2.07
CA GLU A 370 -3.01 12.57 -1.02
C GLU A 370 -3.56 13.32 0.20
N PHE A 371 -4.76 12.95 0.63
CA PHE A 371 -5.38 13.35 1.88
C PHE A 371 -5.29 12.19 2.83
N VAL A 372 -4.82 12.47 4.03
CA VAL A 372 -4.65 11.42 5.00
C VAL A 372 -5.27 11.86 6.33
N PHE A 373 -5.93 10.93 7.00
CA PHE A 373 -6.83 11.18 8.13
C PHE A 373 -6.46 10.24 9.30
N LYS A 374 -5.88 10.78 10.37
CA LYS A 374 -5.43 10.02 11.58
C LYS A 374 -6.38 10.07 12.77
N LYS A 375 -7.21 11.10 12.85
CA LYS A 375 -8.27 11.22 13.86
C LYS A 375 -9.29 10.11 13.55
N THR A 376 -9.15 8.96 14.23
CA THR A 376 -10.02 7.79 14.03
C THR A 376 -11.31 7.86 14.83
N ASP A 377 -11.32 8.59 15.94
CA ASP A 377 -12.52 8.89 16.73
C ASP A 377 -13.05 10.29 16.40
N CYS A 378 -13.38 10.54 15.13
CA CYS A 378 -13.86 11.86 14.73
C CYS A 378 -14.80 11.86 13.54
N HIS A 379 -15.78 12.77 13.60
CA HIS A 379 -16.71 13.01 12.52
C HIS A 379 -16.22 14.15 11.60
N ALA A 380 -15.85 13.82 10.37
CA ALA A 380 -15.41 14.80 9.37
C ALA A 380 -16.39 14.82 8.19
N ASN A 381 -16.70 16.00 7.67
CA ASN A 381 -17.47 16.15 6.45
C ASN A 381 -16.71 17.09 5.51
N ILE A 382 -16.25 16.54 4.40
CA ILE A 382 -15.39 17.22 3.45
C ILE A 382 -16.01 17.08 2.08
N SER A 383 -16.30 18.20 1.43
CA SER A 383 -16.83 18.23 0.07
C SER A 383 -15.78 18.82 -0.85
N TYR A 384 -15.72 18.36 -2.09
CA TYR A 384 -14.83 18.99 -3.06
C TYR A 384 -15.55 19.43 -4.33
N ALA A 385 -15.04 20.53 -4.85
CA ALA A 385 -15.41 21.11 -6.13
C ALA A 385 -14.18 21.19 -7.06
N ILE A 386 -14.37 20.97 -8.36
CA ILE A 386 -13.34 21.08 -9.40
C ILE A 386 -13.63 22.34 -10.23
N GLY A 387 -12.59 23.14 -10.47
CA GLY A 387 -12.66 24.38 -11.23
C GLY A 387 -12.73 25.62 -10.34
N GLY A 388 -13.46 26.65 -10.79
CA GLY A 388 -13.64 27.90 -10.05
C GLY A 388 -14.80 27.90 -9.05
N ASP A 389 -15.54 26.79 -8.97
CA ASP A 389 -16.71 26.67 -8.11
C ASP A 389 -16.32 26.35 -6.66
N LEU A 390 -17.13 26.86 -5.71
CA LEU A 390 -16.97 26.55 -4.30
C LEU A 390 -17.87 25.37 -3.90
N PRO A 391 -17.38 24.45 -3.06
CA PRO A 391 -18.21 23.40 -2.49
C PRO A 391 -19.37 23.99 -1.67
N TRP A 392 -20.47 23.23 -1.55
CA TRP A 392 -21.72 23.60 -0.86
C TRP A 392 -22.51 24.81 -1.37
N THR A 393 -22.11 25.44 -2.47
CA THR A 393 -22.94 26.46 -3.13
C THR A 393 -24.15 25.86 -3.87
N GLY A 394 -24.22 24.52 -3.93
CA GLY A 394 -25.32 23.70 -4.41
C GLY A 394 -24.85 22.31 -4.82
N CYS A 395 -25.77 21.36 -5.05
CA CYS A 395 -25.41 20.02 -5.52
C CYS A 395 -24.87 20.03 -6.97
N ALA A 396 -25.06 21.11 -7.72
CA ALA A 396 -24.48 21.27 -9.06
C ALA A 396 -22.97 21.60 -9.02
N THR A 397 -22.45 22.13 -7.92
CA THR A 397 -21.04 22.55 -7.82
C THR A 397 -20.19 21.59 -7.00
N THR A 398 -20.80 20.83 -6.09
CA THR A 398 -20.11 19.78 -5.33
C THR A 398 -20.00 18.52 -6.18
N GLN A 399 -18.79 18.08 -6.49
CA GLN A 399 -18.59 16.88 -7.31
C GLN A 399 -18.58 15.60 -6.46
N ALA A 400 -17.98 15.63 -5.28
CA ALA A 400 -18.06 14.53 -4.33
C ALA A 400 -17.88 14.98 -2.88
N GLU A 401 -18.26 14.08 -1.98
CA GLU A 401 -18.21 14.24 -0.54
C GLU A 401 -17.49 13.05 0.11
N PHE A 402 -16.78 13.35 1.17
CA PHE A 402 -16.08 12.41 2.04
C PHE A 402 -16.60 12.65 3.46
N THR A 403 -17.19 11.62 4.05
CA THR A 403 -17.53 11.62 5.47
C THR A 403 -16.62 10.66 6.18
N ILE A 404 -16.05 11.07 7.29
CA ILE A 404 -15.28 10.19 8.18
C ILE A 404 -16.11 10.06 9.44
N TYR A 405 -16.35 8.84 9.91
CA TYR A 405 -17.03 8.63 11.19
C TYR A 405 -16.04 8.24 12.27
N ALA A 406 -16.43 8.51 13.50
CA ALA A 406 -15.70 8.05 14.65
C ALA A 406 -15.81 6.52 14.76
N GLU A 407 -14.70 5.83 15.04
CA GLU A 407 -14.73 4.38 15.32
C GLU A 407 -15.74 4.03 16.45
N SER A 408 -15.93 4.94 17.41
CA SER A 408 -16.90 4.78 18.50
C SER A 408 -18.37 4.79 18.05
N ASP A 409 -18.68 5.30 16.84
CA ASP A 409 -20.04 5.34 16.30
C ASP A 409 -20.52 3.96 15.81
N GLY A 410 -19.64 2.95 15.76
CA GLY A 410 -19.96 1.61 15.27
C GLY A 410 -20.34 1.58 13.78
N ARG A 411 -19.90 2.60 13.03
CA ARG A 411 -20.08 2.78 11.59
C ARG A 411 -18.74 2.61 10.87
N ASP A 412 -18.80 2.44 9.56
CA ASP A 412 -17.61 2.46 8.70
C ASP A 412 -16.81 3.76 8.87
N THR A 413 -15.49 3.69 8.73
CA THR A 413 -14.63 4.83 9.06
C THR A 413 -14.65 5.91 7.98
N ILE A 414 -14.97 5.59 6.72
CA ILE A 414 -15.11 6.57 5.64
C ILE A 414 -16.29 6.23 4.72
N ASP A 415 -17.17 7.21 4.47
CA ASP A 415 -18.09 7.24 3.33
C ASP A 415 -17.52 8.14 2.22
N ILE A 416 -17.56 7.67 0.97
CA ILE A 416 -17.28 8.50 -0.21
C ILE A 416 -18.50 8.48 -1.12
N SER A 417 -18.92 9.67 -1.57
CA SER A 417 -20.16 9.86 -2.33
C SER A 417 -19.93 10.77 -3.54
N LEU A 418 -20.35 10.33 -4.73
CA LEU A 418 -20.35 11.20 -5.93
C LEU A 418 -21.65 12.04 -5.97
N VAL A 419 -21.54 13.36 -5.78
CA VAL A 419 -22.68 14.30 -5.76
C VAL A 419 -23.00 14.84 -7.16
N ASN A 420 -21.98 15.14 -7.95
CA ASN A 420 -22.13 15.55 -9.35
C ASN A 420 -21.03 14.95 -10.25
N GLY A 421 -21.06 13.62 -10.38
CA GLY A 421 -20.18 12.89 -11.30
C GLY A 421 -20.63 12.93 -12.78
N PHE A 422 -21.66 13.71 -13.12
CA PHE A 422 -22.16 13.85 -14.50
C PHE A 422 -21.51 15.01 -15.24
N SER A 423 -21.35 16.18 -14.59
CA SER A 423 -20.69 17.33 -15.24
C SER A 423 -19.19 17.15 -15.38
N GLN A 424 -18.60 16.28 -14.57
CA GLN A 424 -17.20 15.86 -14.64
C GLN A 424 -17.14 14.35 -14.43
N PRO A 425 -16.54 13.56 -15.35
CA PRO A 425 -16.48 12.11 -15.18
C PRO A 425 -15.51 11.78 -14.04
N ILE A 426 -16.05 11.33 -12.92
CA ILE A 426 -15.27 11.01 -11.71
C ILE A 426 -15.52 9.56 -11.31
N SER A 427 -14.47 8.82 -11.00
CA SER A 427 -14.55 7.46 -10.46
C SER A 427 -13.88 7.36 -9.09
N ILE A 428 -14.29 6.39 -8.28
CA ILE A 428 -13.66 6.01 -7.00
C ILE A 428 -13.13 4.61 -7.18
N VAL A 429 -11.86 4.38 -6.82
CA VAL A 429 -11.22 3.06 -6.84
C VAL A 429 -10.80 2.73 -5.42
N SER A 430 -11.30 1.64 -4.86
CA SER A 430 -10.86 1.16 -3.54
C SER A 430 -9.47 0.54 -3.62
N SER A 431 -8.82 0.40 -2.47
CA SER A 431 -7.53 -0.32 -2.31
C SER A 431 -7.54 -1.76 -2.86
N GLU A 432 -8.70 -2.40 -2.96
CA GLU A 432 -8.86 -3.74 -3.54
C GLU A 432 -9.02 -3.73 -5.07
N GLY A 433 -9.06 -2.55 -5.68
CA GLY A 433 -9.22 -2.38 -7.12
C GLY A 433 -10.67 -2.26 -7.60
N THR A 434 -11.66 -2.34 -6.70
CA THR A 434 -13.08 -2.11 -7.04
C THR A 434 -13.29 -0.67 -7.50
N THR A 435 -13.90 -0.47 -8.66
CA THR A 435 -14.12 0.85 -9.26
C THR A 435 -15.62 1.20 -9.30
N TYR A 436 -15.96 2.39 -8.81
CA TYR A 436 -17.30 2.99 -8.81
C TYR A 436 -17.31 4.23 -9.70
N GLY A 437 -18.20 4.29 -10.71
CA GLY A 437 -18.22 5.35 -11.73
C GLY A 437 -17.23 5.11 -12.89
N PRO A 438 -17.01 6.10 -13.79
CA PRO A 438 -17.67 7.40 -13.84
C PRO A 438 -19.13 7.32 -14.28
N ILE A 439 -19.94 8.29 -13.85
CA ILE A 439 -21.36 8.37 -14.20
C ILE A 439 -21.47 8.87 -15.64
N THR A 440 -22.07 8.06 -16.53
CA THR A 440 -22.20 8.41 -17.96
C THR A 440 -23.57 8.98 -18.35
N SER A 441 -24.52 9.09 -17.42
CA SER A 441 -25.84 9.66 -17.70
C SER A 441 -26.42 10.47 -16.54
N ASN A 442 -27.21 11.48 -16.88
CA ASN A 442 -27.92 12.35 -15.93
C ASN A 442 -29.08 11.64 -15.20
N GLN A 443 -29.40 10.40 -15.57
CA GLN A 443 -30.33 9.56 -14.80
C GLN A 443 -29.63 8.82 -13.65
N GLY A 444 -28.29 8.87 -13.59
CA GLY A 444 -27.50 8.07 -12.66
C GLY A 444 -27.70 6.57 -12.91
N TYR A 445 -26.74 5.75 -12.52
CA TYR A 445 -27.10 4.35 -12.29
C TYR A 445 -27.78 4.31 -10.93
N LEU A 446 -29.12 4.32 -10.90
CA LEU A 446 -29.92 4.18 -9.67
C LEU A 446 -29.60 2.89 -8.88
N ASP A 447 -28.90 1.97 -9.53
CA ASP A 447 -28.47 0.66 -9.04
C ASP A 447 -26.95 0.58 -8.77
N THR A 448 -26.21 1.70 -8.82
CA THR A 448 -24.76 1.72 -8.47
C THR A 448 -24.57 2.36 -7.10
N GLU A 449 -23.94 1.62 -6.20
CA GLU A 449 -23.57 2.06 -4.86
C GLU A 449 -22.70 3.34 -4.91
N ALA A 450 -22.87 4.23 -3.92
CA ALA A 450 -22.11 5.49 -3.74
C ALA A 450 -22.28 6.60 -4.80
N VAL A 451 -23.34 6.54 -5.61
CA VAL A 451 -23.61 7.51 -6.68
C VAL A 451 -24.93 8.25 -6.48
N TYR A 452 -24.89 9.58 -6.32
CA TYR A 452 -26.09 10.43 -6.23
C TYR A 452 -26.54 10.96 -7.60
N PRO A 453 -27.86 11.09 -7.84
CA PRO A 453 -28.40 11.64 -9.09
C PRO A 453 -28.22 13.18 -9.17
N PHE A 454 -28.03 13.67 -10.39
CA PHE A 454 -27.86 15.10 -10.71
C PHE A 454 -29.12 15.92 -10.35
N GLY A 455 -28.95 17.03 -9.62
CA GLY A 455 -30.03 18.01 -9.36
C GLY A 455 -30.85 17.82 -8.08
N CYS A 456 -30.38 17.01 -7.12
CA CYS A 456 -31.00 16.95 -5.80
C CYS A 456 -30.98 18.32 -5.10
N SER A 457 -32.14 18.82 -4.68
CA SER A 457 -32.31 20.10 -3.96
C SER A 457 -32.37 19.94 -2.44
N THR A 458 -32.33 18.70 -1.97
CA THR A 458 -32.28 18.29 -0.57
C THR A 458 -31.29 17.13 -0.55
N CYS A 459 -30.51 16.96 0.53
CA CYS A 459 -29.88 15.67 0.83
C CYS A 459 -30.99 14.63 1.08
N THR A 460 -31.75 14.27 0.04
CA THR A 460 -32.66 13.16 0.06
C THR A 460 -31.75 11.96 0.05
N GLY A 461 -31.58 11.34 1.22
CA GLY A 461 -31.15 9.96 1.22
C GLY A 461 -32.02 9.15 0.26
N ARG A 462 -31.59 7.91 -0.01
CA ARG A 462 -32.60 6.89 0.24
C ARG A 462 -33.04 7.16 1.68
N VAL A 463 -34.28 7.61 1.87
CA VAL A 463 -34.99 7.17 3.07
C VAL A 463 -34.78 5.66 3.02
N ALA A 464 -33.96 5.08 3.91
CA ALA A 464 -33.87 3.63 4.00
C ALA A 464 -35.32 3.12 4.09
N ALA A 465 -35.64 1.92 3.61
CA ALA A 465 -36.98 1.37 3.87
C ALA A 465 -37.28 1.55 5.38
N ASP A 466 -38.14 2.54 5.66
CA ASP A 466 -38.38 3.25 6.92
C ASP A 466 -37.21 3.50 7.91
N CYS A 467 -36.71 4.74 7.97
CA CYS A 467 -35.90 5.23 9.10
C CYS A 467 -36.39 6.56 9.70
N ASN A 468 -37.68 6.88 9.54
CA ASN A 468 -38.23 8.12 10.10
C ASN A 468 -39.57 7.96 10.83
N GLN A 469 -39.83 6.81 11.50
CA GLN A 469 -40.94 6.67 12.48
C GLN A 469 -40.66 5.67 13.63
N GLY A 470 -39.47 5.69 14.22
CA GLY A 470 -39.24 5.04 15.53
C GLY A 470 -39.28 3.50 15.57
N GLY A 471 -38.98 2.81 14.46
CA GLY A 471 -38.75 1.35 14.42
C GLY A 471 -37.29 0.98 14.12
N PRO A 472 -36.85 -0.26 14.40
CA PRO A 472 -35.47 -0.71 14.17
C PRO A 472 -35.18 -0.93 12.67
N CYS A 473 -33.99 -0.50 12.22
CA CYS A 473 -33.54 -0.51 10.83
C CYS A 473 -33.33 -1.94 10.27
N SER A 474 -33.69 -2.17 9.01
CA SER A 474 -33.41 -3.41 8.25
C SER A 474 -32.06 -3.31 7.51
N SER A 475 -31.25 -4.36 7.58
CA SER A 475 -29.78 -4.35 7.37
C SER A 475 -29.29 -4.76 5.96
N THR A 476 -29.93 -4.36 4.85
CA THR A 476 -29.60 -4.98 3.54
C THR A 476 -29.66 -4.08 2.29
N ALA A 477 -29.36 -2.78 2.37
CA ALA A 477 -29.20 -1.99 1.14
C ALA A 477 -28.25 -0.81 1.33
N ASP A 478 -26.96 -1.07 1.17
CA ASP A 478 -25.91 -0.06 1.34
C ASP A 478 -25.75 0.72 0.04
N CYS A 479 -26.05 2.02 0.08
CA CYS A 479 -25.72 2.96 -1.01
C CYS A 479 -24.31 3.54 -0.84
N GLN A 480 -23.42 2.82 -0.18
CA GLN A 480 -22.16 3.31 0.37
C GLN A 480 -21.03 2.36 -0.03
N VAL A 481 -19.83 2.90 -0.27
CA VAL A 481 -18.62 2.07 -0.28
C VAL A 481 -18.15 1.96 1.17
N THR A 482 -18.63 0.95 1.87
CA THR A 482 -18.35 0.74 3.29
C THR A 482 -17.02 0.02 3.49
N LYS A 483 -16.14 0.56 4.35
CA LYS A 483 -15.00 -0.21 4.86
C LYS A 483 -14.37 0.37 6.15
N ASP A 484 -13.73 -0.55 6.87
CA ASP A 484 -12.99 -0.33 8.12
C ASP A 484 -11.83 0.68 8.00
N ALA A 485 -11.42 1.23 9.14
CA ALA A 485 -10.28 2.12 9.30
C ALA A 485 -9.00 1.56 8.64
N GLY A 486 -8.17 2.44 8.07
CA GLY A 486 -6.98 2.02 7.32
C GLY A 486 -7.20 1.79 5.83
N ALA A 487 -8.41 2.06 5.32
CA ALA A 487 -8.74 1.98 3.90
C ALA A 487 -8.15 3.13 3.07
N ILE A 488 -7.77 2.80 1.84
CA ILE A 488 -7.26 3.74 0.84
C ILE A 488 -8.24 3.80 -0.33
N TYR A 489 -8.58 5.01 -0.74
CA TYR A 489 -9.45 5.28 -1.88
C TYR A 489 -8.74 6.20 -2.87
N THR A 490 -8.79 5.87 -4.16
CA THR A 490 -8.33 6.74 -5.25
C THR A 490 -9.53 7.32 -5.98
N VAL A 491 -9.72 8.62 -5.92
CA VAL A 491 -10.74 9.33 -6.71
C VAL A 491 -10.07 9.86 -7.97
N ARG A 492 -10.56 9.45 -9.15
CA ARG A 492 -10.00 9.83 -10.44
C ARG A 492 -10.89 10.83 -11.14
N ILE A 493 -10.30 11.95 -11.56
CA ILE A 493 -10.92 12.92 -12.46
C ILE A 493 -10.58 12.48 -13.89
N GLU A 494 -11.52 11.86 -14.58
CA GLU A 494 -11.28 11.26 -15.89
C GLU A 494 -11.23 12.31 -17.00
N ALA A 495 -10.52 12.01 -18.09
CA ALA A 495 -10.58 12.82 -19.30
C ALA A 495 -12.02 12.87 -19.83
N SER A 496 -12.50 14.06 -20.19
CA SER A 496 -13.75 14.26 -20.94
C SER A 496 -13.58 13.67 -22.36
N GLY A 497 -13.63 12.35 -22.46
CA GLY A 497 -13.19 11.62 -23.65
C GLY A 497 -13.27 10.10 -23.55
N LEU A 498 -13.69 9.51 -22.42
CA LEU A 498 -14.23 8.14 -22.46
C LEU A 498 -15.37 8.13 -23.49
N ASP A 499 -15.11 7.37 -24.54
CA ASP A 499 -15.67 7.53 -25.87
C ASP A 499 -17.19 7.40 -25.91
N ASN A 500 -17.90 8.53 -25.85
CA ASN A 500 -19.35 8.64 -26.09
C ASN A 500 -19.78 8.17 -27.51
N THR A 501 -18.84 7.74 -28.35
CA THR A 501 -19.12 7.17 -29.67
C THR A 501 -19.49 5.68 -29.60
N LEU A 502 -19.02 4.92 -28.59
CA LEU A 502 -19.36 3.50 -28.42
C LEU A 502 -20.72 3.26 -27.73
N ALA A 503 -21.25 4.25 -26.99
CA ALA A 503 -22.56 4.17 -26.33
C ALA A 503 -23.76 4.40 -27.27
N ARG A 504 -23.55 4.73 -28.55
CA ARG A 504 -24.62 5.00 -29.54
C ARG A 504 -24.94 3.88 -30.53
N LEU A 505 -24.55 2.63 -30.24
CA LEU A 505 -25.02 1.48 -31.02
C LEU A 505 -25.82 0.46 -30.21
N LYS A 506 -26.79 0.91 -29.41
CA LYS A 506 -27.98 0.08 -29.12
C LYS A 506 -28.94 0.20 -30.30
N ILE A 507 -28.75 -0.64 -31.33
CA ILE A 507 -29.82 -0.93 -32.28
C ILE A 507 -30.88 -1.69 -31.49
N ALA A 508 -31.94 -1.00 -31.09
CA ALA A 508 -33.17 -1.66 -30.68
C ALA A 508 -33.58 -2.60 -31.82
N ALA A 509 -33.50 -3.90 -31.57
CA ALA A 509 -33.94 -4.94 -32.49
C ALA A 509 -35.46 -4.91 -32.58
N THR A 510 -36.00 -3.92 -33.27
CA THR A 510 -37.39 -3.86 -33.69
C THR A 510 -37.45 -3.09 -35.00
N ALA A 511 -37.27 -3.83 -36.10
CA ALA A 511 -37.40 -3.38 -37.49
C ALA A 511 -36.55 -2.16 -37.92
N ALA A 512 -35.23 -2.22 -37.73
CA ALA A 512 -34.33 -1.20 -38.30
C ALA A 512 -34.05 -1.46 -39.81
N ARG A 513 -34.20 -0.41 -40.64
CA ARG A 513 -33.72 -0.35 -42.03
C ARG A 513 -32.37 0.40 -42.04
N VAL A 514 -31.31 -0.23 -42.52
CA VAL A 514 -29.97 0.38 -42.59
C VAL A 514 -29.72 0.88 -44.02
N LYS A 515 -29.44 2.18 -44.17
CA LYS A 515 -29.02 2.80 -45.44
C LYS A 515 -27.49 2.79 -45.54
N ILE A 516 -26.95 2.09 -46.54
CA ILE A 516 -25.51 2.02 -46.82
C ILE A 516 -25.24 2.83 -48.09
N ARG A 517 -24.27 3.76 -48.03
CA ARG A 517 -23.83 4.55 -49.19
C ARG A 517 -22.35 4.31 -49.44
N HIS A 518 -21.99 3.88 -50.65
CA HIS A 518 -20.60 3.68 -51.07
C HIS A 518 -20.41 4.11 -52.52
N ARG A 519 -19.37 4.93 -52.78
CA ARG A 519 -19.03 5.48 -54.10
C ARG A 519 -20.24 6.05 -54.86
N GLY A 520 -21.02 6.90 -54.19
CA GLY A 520 -22.18 7.58 -54.78
C GLY A 520 -23.44 6.72 -54.93
N LYS A 521 -23.40 5.40 -54.70
CA LYS A 521 -24.58 4.53 -54.73
C LYS A 521 -25.11 4.29 -53.32
N GLN A 522 -26.42 4.36 -53.14
CA GLN A 522 -27.10 4.16 -51.86
C GLN A 522 -28.08 2.99 -51.95
N ARG A 523 -28.07 2.08 -50.97
CA ARG A 523 -29.07 1.01 -50.82
C ARG A 523 -29.55 0.91 -49.38
N THR A 524 -30.79 0.46 -49.21
CA THR A 524 -31.42 0.24 -47.90
C THR A 524 -31.64 -1.24 -47.70
N VAL A 525 -31.18 -1.80 -46.58
CA VAL A 525 -31.31 -3.23 -46.24
C VAL A 525 -32.17 -3.36 -44.99
N SER A 526 -33.10 -4.32 -44.98
CA SER A 526 -33.91 -4.64 -43.80
C SER A 526 -33.36 -5.87 -43.08
N SER A 527 -33.63 -5.98 -41.77
CA SER A 527 -33.17 -7.10 -40.93
C SER A 527 -33.66 -8.50 -41.36
N ARG A 528 -34.52 -8.61 -42.38
CA ARG A 528 -34.97 -9.89 -42.96
C ARG A 528 -34.11 -10.39 -44.13
N GLU A 529 -33.22 -9.57 -44.68
CA GLU A 529 -32.33 -9.96 -45.78
C GLU A 529 -30.97 -10.39 -45.21
N GLN A 530 -30.62 -11.67 -45.31
CA GLN A 530 -29.43 -12.24 -44.68
C GLN A 530 -28.09 -11.96 -45.41
N GLY A 531 -28.07 -11.06 -46.39
CA GLY A 531 -26.82 -10.65 -47.02
C GLY A 531 -26.96 -9.62 -48.14
N LEU A 532 -26.01 -8.70 -48.23
CA LEU A 532 -25.89 -7.74 -49.34
C LEU A 532 -24.47 -7.77 -49.91
N LYS A 533 -24.31 -7.89 -51.23
CA LYS A 533 -23.01 -7.77 -51.93
C LYS A 533 -22.95 -6.42 -52.66
N MET A 534 -21.97 -5.59 -52.34
CA MET A 534 -21.71 -4.31 -53.01
C MET A 534 -20.22 -4.12 -53.26
N GLY A 535 -19.80 -4.09 -54.52
CA GLY A 535 -18.43 -3.72 -54.92
C GLY A 535 -17.34 -4.60 -54.32
N GLY A 536 -17.54 -5.92 -54.29
CA GLY A 536 -16.58 -6.89 -53.72
C GLY A 536 -16.69 -7.08 -52.21
N MET A 537 -17.51 -6.30 -51.50
CA MET A 537 -17.75 -6.45 -50.06
C MET A 537 -19.07 -7.19 -49.79
N TYR A 538 -19.06 -8.10 -48.82
CA TYR A 538 -20.25 -8.82 -48.34
C TYR A 538 -20.63 -8.35 -46.93
N PHE A 539 -21.88 -7.94 -46.77
CA PHE A 539 -22.42 -7.44 -45.51
C PHE A 539 -23.43 -8.45 -44.95
N ARG A 540 -23.20 -8.93 -43.73
CA ARG A 540 -24.13 -9.83 -43.04
C ARG A 540 -24.57 -9.22 -41.71
N LEU A 541 -25.89 -9.12 -41.53
CA LEU A 541 -26.52 -8.76 -40.26
C LEU A 541 -26.94 -10.06 -39.55
N THR A 542 -26.44 -10.27 -38.33
CA THR A 542 -27.01 -11.25 -37.39
C THR A 542 -27.61 -10.53 -36.21
N ALA A 543 -28.55 -11.18 -35.50
CA ALA A 543 -29.47 -10.56 -34.55
C ALA A 543 -28.82 -9.61 -33.53
N ASN A 544 -27.52 -9.79 -33.21
CA ASN A 544 -26.80 -8.96 -32.25
C ASN A 544 -25.41 -8.47 -32.74
N LYS A 545 -25.04 -8.62 -34.02
CA LYS A 545 -23.72 -8.17 -34.54
C LYS A 545 -23.80 -7.70 -36.00
N PHE A 546 -23.09 -6.60 -36.31
CA PHE A 546 -22.80 -6.16 -37.67
C PHE A 546 -21.36 -6.58 -38.01
N ALA A 547 -21.18 -7.48 -38.98
CA ALA A 547 -19.86 -7.92 -39.41
C ALA A 547 -19.58 -7.47 -40.85
N LEU A 548 -18.45 -6.81 -41.05
CA LEU A 548 -17.94 -6.45 -42.37
C LEU A 548 -16.90 -7.49 -42.78
N ILE A 549 -17.20 -8.30 -43.79
CA ILE A 549 -16.30 -9.36 -44.27
C ILE A 549 -15.71 -8.90 -45.60
N PHE A 550 -14.38 -8.77 -45.63
CA PHE A 550 -13.64 -8.61 -46.87
C PHE A 550 -13.33 -10.00 -47.44
N GLU A 551 -13.89 -10.34 -48.59
CA GLU A 551 -13.37 -11.46 -49.38
C GLU A 551 -12.01 -11.02 -49.93
N ARG A 552 -10.95 -11.80 -49.68
CA ARG A 552 -9.66 -11.64 -50.38
C ARG A 552 -9.77 -12.18 -51.79
#